data_AF-A0A917Q620-F1
#
_entry.id   AF-A0A917Q620-F1
#
_cell.length_a   1.000
_cell.length_b   1.000
_cell.length_c   1.000
_cell.angle_alpha   90.00
_cell.angle_beta   90.00
_cell.angle_gamma   90.00
#
_symmetry.space_group_name_H-M   'P 1'
#
loop_
_entity.id
_entity.type
_entity.pdbx_description
1 polymer ?
#
loop_
_entity_poly.entity_id
_entity_poly.type
_entity_poly.pdbx_seq_one_letter_code
_entity_poly.pdbx_strand_id
1 'polypeptide(L)'
;MAKTKQPAAPEPRRLPVQNGTPTMKHIGGGSNDAWNGRLLATALGYALPGGADRTADADEKIIGAVTALMDMKPTDPTEGMLVAQMLAANSAALELYRRAWIPEQTFEARTRFLALADKAARTVGTLAESLTKYRTRGRQTVVVQHVNVGDGGQAVVAGEMSTRGGLHGGK
;
A
#
# COMPACT_ATOMS: atom_id res chain seq x y z
N MET A 1 -43.86 -37.75 15.33
CA MET A 1 -43.57 -36.36 14.94
C MET A 1 -42.39 -35.86 15.77
N ALA A 2 -41.22 -35.70 15.17
CA ALA A 2 -40.01 -35.24 15.86
C ALA A 2 -40.04 -33.70 15.95
N LYS A 3 -39.92 -33.16 17.17
CA LYS A 3 -39.84 -31.71 17.40
C LYS A 3 -38.44 -31.23 16.99
N THR A 4 -38.36 -30.48 15.89
CA THR A 4 -37.13 -29.81 15.46
C THR A 4 -36.77 -28.74 16.48
N LYS A 5 -35.63 -28.91 17.17
CA LYS A 5 -35.10 -27.96 18.16
C LYS A 5 -34.69 -26.69 17.41
N GLN A 6 -35.37 -25.59 17.68
CA GLN A 6 -35.07 -24.29 17.07
C GLN A 6 -33.66 -23.85 17.49
N PRO A 7 -32.80 -23.40 16.56
CA PRO A 7 -31.45 -22.99 16.89
C PRO A 7 -31.50 -21.77 17.84
N ALA A 8 -30.69 -21.82 18.90
CA ALA A 8 -30.59 -20.72 19.86
C ALA A 8 -30.20 -19.42 19.16
N ALA A 9 -30.85 -18.32 19.53
CA ALA A 9 -30.50 -17.00 19.01
C ALA A 9 -29.03 -16.70 19.30
N PRO A 10 -28.26 -16.17 18.33
CA PRO A 10 -26.84 -15.90 18.52
C PRO A 10 -26.67 -14.86 19.64
N GLU A 11 -25.80 -15.15 20.60
CA GLU A 11 -25.51 -14.22 21.69
C GLU A 11 -24.97 -12.88 21.14
N PRO A 12 -25.35 -11.74 21.76
CA PRO A 12 -24.85 -10.44 21.36
C PRO A 12 -23.34 -10.37 21.56
N ARG A 13 -22.61 -10.30 20.45
CA ARG A 13 -21.14 -10.21 20.46
C ARG A 13 -20.72 -8.81 20.91
N ARG A 14 -20.04 -8.73 22.05
CA ARG A 14 -19.47 -7.46 22.53
C ARG A 14 -18.37 -6.98 21.58
N LEU A 15 -18.31 -5.68 21.32
CA LEU A 15 -17.21 -5.08 20.58
C LEU A 15 -15.94 -5.17 21.47
N PRO A 16 -14.85 -5.80 20.99
CA PRO A 16 -13.62 -5.89 21.75
C PRO A 16 -12.93 -4.52 21.71
N VAL A 17 -13.29 -3.63 22.63
CA VAL A 17 -12.60 -2.36 22.82
C VAL A 17 -11.37 -2.63 23.69
N GLN A 18 -10.19 -2.40 23.14
CA GLN A 18 -8.94 -2.58 23.87
C GLN A 18 -8.64 -1.35 24.72
N ASN A 19 -8.47 -1.57 26.03
CA ASN A 19 -7.99 -0.57 26.97
C ASN A 19 -6.51 -0.86 27.25
N GLY A 20 -5.60 -0.02 26.74
CA GLY A 20 -4.15 -0.19 26.93
C GLY A 20 -3.34 0.06 25.65
N THR A 21 -2.02 -0.10 25.75
CA THR A 21 -1.11 0.06 24.61
C THR A 21 -1.23 -1.14 23.65
N PRO A 22 -1.55 -0.92 22.36
CA PRO A 22 -1.63 -1.99 21.37
C PRO A 22 -0.25 -2.60 21.08
N THR A 23 -0.15 -3.92 21.01
CA THR A 23 1.10 -4.62 20.69
C THR A 23 1.35 -4.70 19.19
N MET A 24 0.31 -4.71 18.36
CA MET A 24 0.39 -4.88 16.90
C MET A 24 0.21 -3.58 16.10
N LYS A 25 0.30 -2.42 16.77
CA LYS A 25 0.15 -1.12 16.08
C LYS A 25 1.15 -0.94 14.93
N HIS A 26 2.34 -1.51 15.02
CA HIS A 26 3.35 -1.44 13.96
C HIS A 26 2.94 -2.19 12.67
N ILE A 27 1.91 -3.03 12.73
CA ILE A 27 1.42 -3.81 11.58
C ILE A 27 0.31 -3.06 10.83
N GLY A 28 -0.66 -2.53 11.58
CA GLY A 28 -1.85 -1.90 10.97
C GLY A 28 -2.01 -0.41 11.28
N GLY A 29 -1.26 0.15 12.23
CA GLY A 29 -1.42 1.53 12.70
C GLY A 29 -2.59 1.73 13.67
N GLY A 30 -3.44 0.72 13.90
CA GLY A 30 -4.62 0.81 14.75
C GLY A 30 -4.32 0.70 16.24
N SER A 31 -5.19 1.30 17.05
CA SER A 31 -5.18 1.19 18.51
C SER A 31 -5.80 -0.09 19.06
N ASN A 32 -6.29 -0.97 18.19
CA ASN A 32 -6.97 -2.22 18.54
C ASN A 32 -6.30 -3.40 17.84
N ASP A 33 -5.74 -4.30 18.63
CA ASP A 33 -5.01 -5.47 18.18
C ASP A 33 -5.90 -6.48 17.45
N ALA A 34 -7.19 -6.57 17.77
CA ALA A 34 -8.13 -7.39 17.00
C ALA A 34 -8.29 -6.87 15.57
N TRP A 35 -8.25 -5.54 15.38
CA TRP A 35 -8.26 -4.94 14.05
C TRP A 35 -6.92 -5.11 13.34
N ASN A 36 -5.79 -4.86 14.02
CA ASN A 36 -4.44 -5.04 13.45
C ASN A 36 -4.23 -6.50 12.99
N GLY A 37 -4.63 -7.46 13.83
CA GLY A 37 -4.54 -8.89 13.52
C GLY A 37 -5.47 -9.31 12.38
N ARG A 38 -6.69 -8.75 12.30
CA ARG A 38 -7.59 -9.01 11.17
C ARG A 38 -7.01 -8.44 9.88
N LEU A 39 -6.47 -7.23 9.90
CA LEU A 39 -5.84 -6.61 8.73
C LEU A 39 -4.66 -7.46 8.25
N LEU A 40 -3.81 -7.93 9.18
CA LEU A 40 -2.70 -8.82 8.86
C LEU A 40 -3.19 -10.12 8.20
N ALA A 41 -4.15 -10.80 8.82
CA ALA A 41 -4.70 -12.05 8.28
C ALA A 41 -5.30 -11.85 6.89
N THR A 42 -5.96 -10.70 6.67
CA THR A 42 -6.55 -10.33 5.38
C THR A 42 -5.47 -10.01 4.34
N ALA A 43 -4.43 -9.27 4.72
CA ALA A 43 -3.30 -8.94 3.86
C ALA A 43 -2.54 -10.20 3.45
N LEU A 44 -2.26 -11.11 4.38
CA LEU A 44 -1.59 -12.39 4.12
C LEU A 44 -2.45 -13.30 3.22
N GLY A 45 -3.76 -13.39 3.51
CA GLY A 45 -4.68 -14.23 2.73
C GLY A 45 -4.86 -13.78 1.28
N TYR A 46 -4.79 -12.47 1.01
CA TYR A 46 -4.88 -11.94 -0.35
C TYR A 46 -3.54 -11.80 -1.06
N ALA A 47 -2.45 -11.57 -0.33
CA ALA A 47 -1.12 -11.41 -0.91
C ALA A 47 -0.43 -12.74 -1.20
N LEU A 48 -0.85 -13.86 -0.61
CA LEU A 48 -0.21 -15.17 -0.78
C LEU A 48 -1.22 -16.23 -1.28
N PRO A 49 -1.35 -16.42 -2.60
CA PRO A 49 -2.16 -17.51 -3.16
C PRO A 49 -1.60 -18.86 -2.69
N GLY A 50 -2.43 -19.68 -2.03
CA GLY A 50 -2.04 -21.00 -1.51
C GLY A 50 -1.66 -21.05 -0.02
N GLY A 51 -1.89 -19.98 0.75
CA GLY A 51 -1.57 -19.89 2.19
C GLY A 51 -2.25 -20.89 3.14
N ALA A 52 -2.88 -21.95 2.63
CA ALA A 52 -3.36 -23.09 3.41
C ALA A 52 -2.38 -24.28 3.41
N ASP A 53 -1.45 -24.37 2.44
CA ASP A 53 -0.41 -25.40 2.44
C ASP A 53 0.76 -24.94 3.31
N ARG A 54 0.84 -25.53 4.50
CA ARG A 54 1.84 -25.22 5.53
C ARG A 54 3.19 -25.85 5.15
N THR A 55 3.85 -25.29 4.16
CA THR A 55 5.21 -25.64 3.74
C THR A 55 6.21 -24.61 4.29
N ALA A 56 7.49 -24.97 4.41
CA ALA A 56 8.53 -24.03 4.84
C ALA A 56 8.57 -22.76 3.96
N ASP A 57 8.32 -22.91 2.65
CA ASP A 57 8.20 -21.82 1.70
C ASP A 57 7.02 -20.87 1.99
N ALA A 58 5.93 -21.36 2.60
CA ALA A 58 4.80 -20.55 2.99
C ALA A 58 5.13 -19.68 4.22
N ASP A 59 5.83 -20.24 5.19
CA ASP A 59 6.25 -19.52 6.40
C ASP A 59 7.22 -18.38 6.06
N GLU A 60 8.20 -18.61 5.18
CA GLU A 60 9.12 -17.55 4.73
C GLU A 60 8.40 -16.41 4.00
N LYS A 61 7.44 -16.73 3.15
CA LYS A 61 6.61 -15.72 2.45
C LYS A 61 5.77 -14.91 3.41
N ILE A 62 5.20 -15.56 4.44
CA ILE A 62 4.44 -14.89 5.50
C ILE A 62 5.34 -13.95 6.29
N ILE A 63 6.53 -14.41 6.71
CA ILE A 63 7.49 -13.58 7.43
C ILE A 63 7.88 -12.36 6.59
N GLY A 64 8.26 -12.56 5.32
CA GLY A 64 8.61 -11.46 4.43
C GLY A 64 7.48 -10.45 4.24
N ALA A 65 6.24 -10.93 4.09
CA ALA A 65 5.05 -10.09 4.00
C ALA A 65 4.80 -9.28 5.28
N VAL A 66 4.90 -9.90 6.46
CA VAL A 66 4.74 -9.23 7.76
C VAL A 66 5.83 -8.17 7.93
N THR A 67 7.10 -8.51 7.67
CA THR A 67 8.22 -7.58 7.76
C THR A 67 8.03 -6.39 6.82
N ALA A 68 7.58 -6.61 5.59
CA ALA A 68 7.30 -5.53 4.65
C ALA A 68 6.20 -4.56 5.15
N LEU A 69 5.11 -5.09 5.74
CA LEU A 69 4.06 -4.25 6.35
C LEU A 69 4.63 -3.40 7.51
N MET A 70 5.47 -4.02 8.35
CA MET A 70 6.09 -3.35 9.50
C MET A 70 7.08 -2.26 9.08
N ASP A 71 7.90 -2.53 8.06
CA ASP A 71 8.90 -1.59 7.56
C ASP A 71 8.28 -0.37 6.89
N MET A 72 7.07 -0.50 6.35
CA MET A 72 6.29 0.63 5.86
C MET A 72 5.81 1.56 6.99
N LYS A 73 5.82 1.12 8.24
CA LYS A 73 5.51 1.93 9.45
C LYS A 73 4.17 2.67 9.36
N PRO A 74 3.04 1.97 9.21
CA PRO A 74 1.73 2.61 9.20
C PRO A 74 1.47 3.34 10.51
N THR A 75 1.11 4.62 10.43
CA THR A 75 0.90 5.46 11.63
C THR A 75 -0.53 5.39 12.19
N ASP A 76 -1.49 5.04 11.33
CA ASP A 76 -2.91 4.92 11.64
C ASP A 76 -3.58 3.83 10.78
N PRO A 77 -4.85 3.46 11.09
CA PRO A 77 -5.57 2.42 10.35
C PRO A 77 -5.67 2.60 8.84
N THR A 78 -5.76 3.85 8.37
CA THR A 78 -5.89 4.17 6.94
C THR A 78 -4.58 3.86 6.24
N GLU A 79 -3.45 4.25 6.82
CA GLU A 79 -2.13 3.85 6.30
C GLU A 79 -1.99 2.33 6.27
N GLY A 80 -2.41 1.64 7.33
CA GLY A 80 -2.38 0.16 7.38
C GLY A 80 -3.17 -0.47 6.24
N MET A 81 -4.35 0.05 5.92
CA MET A 81 -5.15 -0.43 4.79
C MET A 81 -4.47 -0.20 3.43
N LEU A 82 -3.89 0.97 3.21
CA LEU A 82 -3.17 1.28 1.97
C LEU A 82 -1.95 0.37 1.79
N VAL A 83 -1.16 0.21 2.85
CA VAL A 83 0.03 -0.65 2.89
C VAL A 83 -0.34 -2.12 2.63
N ALA A 84 -1.42 -2.62 3.24
CA ALA A 84 -1.92 -3.97 2.98
C ALA A 84 -2.35 -4.18 1.51
N GLN A 85 -3.04 -3.19 0.92
CA GLN A 85 -3.44 -3.25 -0.49
C GLN A 85 -2.24 -3.18 -1.43
N MET A 86 -1.22 -2.38 -1.10
CA MET A 86 0.03 -2.31 -1.87
C MET A 86 0.73 -3.66 -1.88
N LEU A 87 0.83 -4.33 -0.73
CA LEU A 87 1.42 -5.65 -0.64
C LEU A 87 0.65 -6.68 -1.48
N ALA A 88 -0.68 -6.69 -1.38
CA ALA A 88 -1.52 -7.60 -2.15
C ALA A 88 -1.40 -7.37 -3.67
N ALA A 89 -1.43 -6.11 -4.11
CA ALA A 89 -1.28 -5.75 -5.53
C ALA A 89 0.12 -6.12 -6.06
N ASN A 90 1.18 -5.88 -5.26
CA ASN A 90 2.54 -6.24 -5.62
C ASN A 90 2.70 -7.76 -5.76
N SER A 91 2.22 -8.54 -4.79
CA SER A 91 2.28 -10.00 -4.88
C SER A 91 1.49 -10.55 -6.06
N ALA A 92 0.32 -9.99 -6.36
CA ALA A 92 -0.45 -10.36 -7.55
C ALA A 92 0.32 -10.06 -8.84
N ALA A 93 0.96 -8.89 -8.94
CA ALA A 93 1.78 -8.54 -10.10
C ALA A 93 2.94 -9.53 -10.28
N LEU A 94 3.70 -9.82 -9.21
CA LEU A 94 4.84 -10.73 -9.25
C LEU A 94 4.43 -12.16 -9.60
N GLU A 95 3.31 -12.67 -9.08
CA GLU A 95 2.79 -13.99 -9.46
C GLU A 95 2.31 -14.04 -10.92
N LEU A 96 1.69 -12.96 -11.42
CA LEU A 96 1.28 -12.88 -12.83
C LEU A 96 2.49 -12.81 -13.76
N TYR A 97 3.54 -12.08 -13.39
CA TYR A 97 4.83 -12.13 -14.09
C TYR A 97 5.38 -13.56 -14.05
N ARG A 98 5.48 -14.20 -12.89
CA ARG A 98 5.97 -15.59 -12.81
C ARG A 98 5.18 -16.54 -13.74
N ARG A 99 3.84 -16.41 -13.80
CA ARG A 99 2.98 -17.20 -14.69
C ARG A 99 3.22 -16.93 -16.17
N ALA A 100 3.49 -15.69 -16.57
CA ALA A 100 3.77 -15.36 -17.97
C ALA A 100 5.09 -15.98 -18.51
N TRP A 101 6.04 -16.30 -17.62
CA TRP A 101 7.34 -16.88 -17.97
C TRP A 101 7.35 -18.41 -17.93
N ILE A 102 6.22 -19.07 -17.65
CA ILE A 102 6.12 -20.52 -17.75
C ILE A 102 6.41 -20.93 -19.22
N PRO A 103 7.31 -21.89 -19.47
CA PRO A 103 7.61 -22.38 -20.82
C PRO A 103 6.36 -22.94 -21.52
N GLU A 104 6.40 -23.00 -22.85
CA GLU A 104 5.35 -23.64 -23.68
C GLU A 104 3.94 -23.04 -23.57
N GLN A 105 3.79 -21.87 -22.94
CA GLN A 105 2.53 -21.14 -22.97
C GLN A 105 2.22 -20.59 -24.36
N THR A 106 0.93 -20.52 -24.67
CA THR A 106 0.45 -19.80 -25.86
C THR A 106 0.81 -18.32 -25.76
N PHE A 107 1.04 -17.69 -26.92
CA PHE A 107 1.29 -16.26 -26.99
C PHE A 107 0.17 -15.43 -26.32
N GLU A 108 -1.08 -15.86 -26.50
CA GLU A 108 -2.25 -15.22 -25.88
C GLU A 108 -2.23 -15.31 -24.36
N ALA A 109 -1.92 -16.48 -23.78
CA ALA A 109 -1.83 -16.64 -22.34
C ALA A 109 -0.73 -15.76 -21.74
N ARG A 110 0.46 -15.77 -22.35
CA ARG A 110 1.60 -14.92 -21.93
C ARG A 110 1.21 -13.45 -21.97
N THR A 111 0.60 -12.99 -23.06
CA THR A 111 0.21 -11.59 -23.24
C THR A 111 -0.85 -11.16 -22.22
N ARG A 112 -1.84 -12.02 -21.95
CA ARG A 112 -2.88 -11.76 -20.93
C ARG A 112 -2.29 -11.64 -19.53
N PHE A 113 -1.38 -12.54 -19.13
CA PHE A 113 -0.73 -12.48 -17.83
C PHE A 113 0.14 -11.21 -17.69
N LEU A 114 0.90 -10.84 -18.73
CA LEU A 114 1.68 -9.59 -18.74
C LEU A 114 0.79 -8.35 -18.60
N ALA A 115 -0.33 -8.31 -19.31
CA ALA A 115 -1.27 -7.18 -19.24
C ALA A 115 -1.91 -7.04 -17.85
N LEU A 116 -2.30 -8.16 -17.23
CA LEU A 116 -2.83 -8.15 -15.86
C LEU A 116 -1.75 -7.76 -14.84
N ALA A 117 -0.50 -8.21 -15.03
CA ALA A 117 0.62 -7.85 -14.18
C ALA A 117 0.89 -6.34 -14.24
N ASP A 118 0.92 -5.74 -15.45
CA ASP A 118 1.09 -4.29 -15.62
C ASP A 118 -0.03 -3.51 -14.92
N LYS A 119 -1.27 -3.98 -15.02
CA LYS A 119 -2.40 -3.36 -14.31
C LYS A 119 -2.22 -3.38 -12.79
N ALA A 120 -1.82 -4.51 -12.22
CA ALA A 120 -1.56 -4.64 -10.78
C ALA A 120 -0.37 -3.77 -10.35
N ALA A 121 0.71 -3.72 -11.13
CA ALA A 121 1.87 -2.86 -10.87
C ALA A 121 1.51 -1.37 -10.88
N ARG A 122 0.64 -0.92 -11.81
CA ARG A 122 0.11 0.45 -11.80
C ARG A 122 -0.68 0.77 -10.55
N THR A 123 -1.48 -0.18 -10.04
CA THR A 123 -2.19 -0.02 -8.76
C THR A 123 -1.23 0.22 -7.60
N VAL A 124 -0.08 -0.47 -7.55
CA VAL A 124 0.96 -0.22 -6.53
C VAL A 124 1.44 1.23 -6.60
N GLY A 125 1.70 1.76 -7.80
CA GLY A 125 2.10 3.16 -7.99
C GLY A 125 1.05 4.15 -7.49
N THR A 126 -0.22 3.96 -7.85
CA THR A 126 -1.32 4.82 -7.39
C THR A 126 -1.49 4.79 -5.86
N LEU A 127 -1.34 3.62 -5.24
CA LEU A 127 -1.41 3.49 -3.78
C LEU A 127 -0.21 4.14 -3.09
N ALA A 128 1.00 4.03 -3.65
CA ALA A 128 2.20 4.68 -3.12
C ALA A 128 2.08 6.21 -3.15
N GLU A 129 1.55 6.77 -4.24
CA GLU A 129 1.24 8.20 -4.33
C GLU A 129 0.19 8.61 -3.29
N SER A 130 -0.86 7.79 -3.14
CA SER A 130 -1.95 8.05 -2.19
C SER A 130 -1.44 8.04 -0.75
N LEU A 131 -0.58 7.08 -0.39
CA LEU A 131 0.08 7.02 0.91
C LEU A 131 0.98 8.24 1.14
N THR A 132 1.74 8.65 0.12
CA THR A 132 2.60 9.84 0.21
C THR A 132 1.78 11.12 0.41
N LYS A 133 0.68 11.29 -0.34
CA LYS A 133 -0.26 12.41 -0.19
C LYS A 133 -0.92 12.41 1.19
N TYR A 134 -1.30 11.24 1.68
CA TYR A 134 -1.89 11.06 3.01
C TYR A 134 -0.91 11.48 4.11
N ARG A 135 0.34 11.02 4.05
CA ARG A 135 1.40 11.37 5.01
C ARG A 135 1.78 12.84 5.00
N THR A 136 1.80 13.46 3.83
CA THR A 136 2.05 14.90 3.70
C THR A 136 0.85 15.75 4.11
N ARG A 137 -0.32 15.13 4.39
CA ARG A 137 -1.61 15.76 4.73
C ARG A 137 -2.07 16.79 3.71
N GLY A 138 -1.72 16.59 2.44
CA GLY A 138 -2.00 17.57 1.40
C GLY A 138 -1.35 18.93 1.62
N ARG A 139 -0.19 19.01 2.32
CA ARG A 139 0.65 20.22 2.34
C ARG A 139 1.17 20.48 0.93
N GLN A 140 0.36 21.16 0.15
CA GLN A 140 0.82 21.92 -0.99
C GLN A 140 1.40 23.20 -0.41
N THR A 141 2.73 23.30 -0.34
CA THR A 141 3.39 24.53 0.11
C THR A 141 3.12 25.61 -0.95
N VAL A 142 2.04 26.37 -0.78
CA VAL A 142 1.76 27.56 -1.58
C VAL A 142 2.65 28.67 -1.03
N VAL A 143 3.80 28.90 -1.68
CA VAL A 143 4.63 30.07 -1.39
C VAL A 143 3.95 31.27 -2.04
N VAL A 144 3.26 32.10 -1.24
CA VAL A 144 2.70 33.36 -1.73
C VAL A 144 3.84 34.35 -1.89
N GLN A 145 4.36 34.46 -3.12
CA GLN A 145 5.28 35.53 -3.49
C GLN A 145 4.46 36.75 -3.92
N HIS A 146 4.38 37.75 -3.05
CA HIS A 146 3.81 39.05 -3.41
C HIS A 146 4.74 39.72 -4.43
N VAL A 147 4.35 39.69 -5.71
CA VAL A 147 5.01 40.47 -6.76
C VAL A 147 4.26 41.78 -6.88
N ASN A 148 4.89 42.87 -6.46
CA ASN A 148 4.33 44.20 -6.66
C ASN A 148 4.71 44.66 -8.07
N VAL A 149 3.73 44.75 -8.96
CA VAL A 149 3.93 45.20 -10.34
C VAL A 149 3.38 46.63 -10.41
N GLY A 150 4.25 47.61 -10.61
CA GLY A 150 3.85 48.99 -10.84
C GLY A 150 3.16 49.18 -12.20
N ASP A 151 2.45 50.30 -12.38
CA ASP A 151 1.69 50.61 -13.59
C ASP A 151 2.54 50.45 -14.87
N GLY A 152 2.21 49.42 -15.65
CA GLY A 152 2.84 49.13 -16.95
C GLY A 152 3.96 48.08 -16.95
N GLY A 153 4.30 47.44 -15.83
CA GLY A 153 5.29 46.36 -15.79
C GLY A 153 4.70 44.97 -16.11
N GLN A 154 5.46 44.10 -16.78
CA GLN A 154 5.15 42.67 -16.88
C GLN A 154 6.20 41.89 -16.07
N ALA A 155 5.75 41.03 -15.15
CA ALA A 155 6.64 40.17 -14.37
C ALA A 155 6.62 38.75 -14.96
N VAL A 156 7.81 38.23 -15.28
CA VAL A 156 8.00 36.82 -15.66
C VAL A 156 8.54 36.07 -14.44
N VAL A 157 7.80 35.07 -13.96
CA VAL A 157 8.24 34.20 -12.87
C VAL A 157 8.88 32.95 -13.47
N ALA A 158 10.21 32.86 -13.43
CA ALA A 158 10.92 31.61 -13.71
C ALA A 158 10.96 30.76 -12.43
N GLY A 159 10.56 29.48 -12.54
CA GLY A 159 10.78 28.50 -11.48
C GLY A 159 12.28 28.22 -11.26
N GLU A 160 12.60 27.46 -10.22
CA GLU A 160 13.95 27.20 -9.69
C GLU A 160 15.03 27.00 -10.79
N MET A 161 15.92 27.98 -10.94
CA MET A 161 17.05 27.92 -11.87
C MET A 161 18.31 27.45 -11.13
N SER A 162 18.73 26.21 -11.36
CA SER A 162 20.06 25.74 -10.95
C SER A 162 21.10 26.23 -11.97
N THR A 163 21.81 27.32 -11.65
CA THR A 163 22.96 27.76 -12.43
C THR A 163 24.18 26.91 -12.05
N ARG A 164 24.42 25.84 -12.81
CA ARG A 164 25.68 25.10 -12.76
C ARG A 164 26.80 26.04 -13.24
N GLY A 165 27.63 26.48 -12.31
CA GLY A 165 28.74 27.40 -12.55
C GLY A 165 29.71 26.90 -13.62
N GLY A 166 30.01 27.78 -14.58
CA GLY A 166 31.09 27.62 -15.55
C GLY A 166 32.16 28.67 -15.30
N LEU A 167 33.24 28.25 -14.65
CA LEU A 167 34.50 28.99 -14.50
C LEU A 167 35.28 28.97 -15.83
N HIS A 168 35.52 30.15 -16.41
CA HIS A 168 36.70 30.47 -17.24
C HIS A 168 36.73 32.01 -17.38
N GLY A 169 37.66 32.78 -16.84
CA GLY A 169 39.09 32.53 -16.74
C GLY A 169 39.78 33.56 -17.63
N GLY A 170 39.95 34.78 -17.13
CA GLY A 170 40.65 35.86 -17.85
C GLY A 170 42.15 35.82 -17.58
N LYS A 171 42.93 35.68 -18.64
CA LYS A 171 44.06 36.53 -19.06
C LYS A 171 44.64 35.99 -20.36
#